data_AF-A0A9X2QG59-F1
#
_entry.id   AF-A0A9X2QG59-F1
#
_cell.length_a   1.000
_cell.length_b   1.000
_cell.length_c   1.000
_cell.angle_alpha   90.00
_cell.angle_beta   90.00
_cell.angle_gamma   90.00
#
_symmetry.space_group_name_H-M   'P 1'
#
loop_
_entity.id
_entity.type
_entity.pdbx_description
1 polymer ?
#
loop_
_entity_poly.entity_id
_entity_poly.type
_entity_poly.pdbx_seq_one_letter_code
_entity_poly.pdbx_strand_id
1 'polypeptide(L)'
;MSIVLTAFARPRLFPRDGRRNAIQDCTPEQFIQHLNDTPPLRVIEGYAPFCQLHVHRNWTSTRCLTVPITADNRHLLRSGYEARNTQELPVLVRWFEGVESPVAQYMVPILYSRDQLAKEGAPIDADWGVVGCLYTAEPDDIPMAPITMLRNALGVEEGGSGVPLDREAYRRSVAFWEHNANWRP
;
A
#
# COMPACT_ATOMS: atom_id res chain seq x y z
N MET A 1 8.26 -12.40 -18.14
CA MET A 1 8.36 -11.22 -17.27
C MET A 1 8.84 -11.70 -15.92
N SER A 2 9.90 -11.14 -15.35
CA SER A 2 10.42 -11.54 -14.04
C SER A 2 10.17 -10.47 -12.97
N ILE A 3 9.82 -10.92 -11.76
CA ILE A 3 9.55 -10.07 -10.59
C ILE A 3 10.53 -10.44 -9.48
N VAL A 4 11.09 -9.45 -8.78
CA VAL A 4 11.90 -9.64 -7.57
C VAL A 4 11.38 -8.82 -6.40
N LEU A 5 11.73 -9.24 -5.19
CA LEU A 5 11.48 -8.44 -3.99
C LEU A 5 12.59 -7.42 -3.81
N THR A 6 12.24 -6.13 -3.72
CA THR A 6 13.24 -5.09 -3.46
C THR A 6 13.69 -5.09 -2.00
N ALA A 7 14.91 -4.61 -1.75
CA ALA A 7 15.41 -4.37 -0.40
C ALA A 7 14.53 -3.36 0.37
N PHE A 8 13.85 -2.46 -0.35
CA PHE A 8 12.89 -1.52 0.22
C PHE A 8 11.62 -2.24 0.72
N ALA A 9 11.02 -3.12 -0.08
CA ALA A 9 9.79 -3.80 0.30
C ALA A 9 10.01 -4.91 1.34
N ARG A 10 11.15 -5.60 1.30
CA ARG A 10 11.44 -6.76 2.17
C ARG A 10 11.14 -6.52 3.66
N PRO A 11 11.71 -5.50 4.33
CA PRO A 11 11.45 -5.29 5.75
C PRO A 11 10.01 -4.80 6.05
N ARG A 12 9.27 -4.32 5.05
CA ARG A 12 7.90 -3.82 5.20
C ARG A 12 6.86 -4.94 5.08
N LEU A 13 7.09 -5.85 4.14
CA LEU A 13 6.21 -6.98 3.85
C LEU A 13 6.52 -8.20 4.71
N PHE A 14 7.78 -8.39 5.10
CA PHE A 14 8.27 -9.49 5.93
C PHE A 14 9.10 -8.95 7.12
N PRO A 15 8.50 -8.17 8.02
CA PRO A 15 9.18 -7.63 9.18
C PRO A 15 9.51 -8.74 10.18
N ARG A 16 10.62 -8.57 10.91
CA ARG A 16 11.09 -9.55 11.91
C ARG A 16 10.19 -9.63 13.16
N ASP A 17 9.42 -8.58 13.42
CA ASP A 17 8.55 -8.46 14.58
C ASP A 17 7.24 -9.25 14.45
N GLY A 18 6.94 -9.80 13.28
CA GLY A 18 5.71 -10.56 13.04
C GLY A 18 4.44 -9.72 13.27
N ARG A 19 4.46 -8.41 12.98
CA ARG A 19 3.25 -7.58 13.07
C ARG A 19 2.12 -8.15 12.19
N ARG A 20 0.88 -8.09 12.68
CA ARG A 20 -0.28 -8.79 12.08
C ARG A 20 -0.75 -8.19 10.74
N ASN A 21 -0.25 -7.02 10.37
CA ASN A 21 -0.54 -6.39 9.07
C ASN A 21 0.56 -6.63 8.02
N ALA A 22 1.40 -7.64 8.24
CA ALA A 22 2.43 -8.10 7.30
C ALA A 22 2.21 -9.57 6.89
N ILE A 23 2.98 -10.05 5.91
CA ILE A 23 2.90 -11.43 5.43
C ILE A 23 3.61 -12.34 6.44
N GLN A 24 2.91 -13.39 6.90
CA GLN A 24 3.42 -14.30 7.94
C GLN A 24 3.52 -15.75 7.48
N ASP A 25 2.67 -16.19 6.54
CA ASP A 25 2.49 -17.62 6.24
C ASP A 25 3.31 -18.10 5.04
N CYS A 26 4.16 -17.24 4.47
CA CYS A 26 5.11 -17.63 3.44
C CYS A 26 6.42 -16.84 3.57
N THR A 27 7.50 -17.40 3.03
CA THR A 27 8.79 -16.72 2.98
C THR A 27 8.82 -15.69 1.84
N PRO A 28 9.73 -14.70 1.88
CA PRO A 28 9.97 -13.80 0.77
C PRO A 28 10.19 -14.52 -0.57
N GLU A 29 10.90 -15.64 -0.54
CA GLU A 29 11.23 -16.45 -1.71
C GLU A 29 9.99 -17.17 -2.25
N GLN A 30 9.15 -17.74 -1.38
CA GLN A 30 7.87 -18.34 -1.78
C GLN A 30 6.89 -17.31 -2.36
N PHE A 31 6.85 -16.10 -1.77
CA PHE A 31 6.04 -15.00 -2.27
C PHE A 31 6.45 -14.61 -3.69
N ILE A 32 7.75 -14.41 -3.94
CA ILE A 32 8.25 -14.07 -5.28
C ILE A 32 8.07 -15.22 -6.27
N GLN A 33 8.26 -16.47 -5.84
CA GLN A 33 7.99 -17.63 -6.69
C GLN A 33 6.51 -17.64 -7.13
N HIS A 34 5.57 -17.44 -6.21
CA HIS A 34 4.15 -17.36 -6.54
C HIS A 34 3.85 -16.26 -7.57
N LEU A 35 4.43 -15.05 -7.40
CA LEU A 35 4.23 -13.94 -8.33
C LEU A 35 4.80 -14.21 -9.74
N ASN A 36 5.89 -14.97 -9.85
CA ASN A 36 6.46 -15.32 -11.15
C ASN A 36 5.72 -16.49 -11.83
N ASP A 37 5.18 -17.43 -11.04
CA ASP A 37 4.52 -18.63 -11.57
C ASP A 37 3.03 -18.43 -11.88
N THR A 38 2.37 -17.51 -11.16
CA THR A 38 0.92 -17.31 -11.24
C THR A 38 0.63 -15.97 -11.91
N PRO A 39 -0.05 -15.93 -13.07
CA PRO A 39 -0.42 -14.67 -13.68
C PRO A 39 -1.44 -13.91 -12.80
N PRO A 40 -1.39 -12.57 -12.75
CA PRO A 40 -2.38 -11.79 -12.04
C PRO A 40 -3.77 -11.95 -12.67
N LEU A 41 -4.82 -11.86 -11.86
CA LEU A 41 -6.21 -11.80 -12.32
C LEU A 41 -6.48 -10.55 -13.14
N ARG A 42 -5.80 -9.45 -12.77
CA ARG A 42 -5.90 -8.14 -13.42
C ARG A 42 -4.60 -7.37 -13.18
N VAL A 43 -4.18 -6.59 -14.16
CA VAL A 43 -3.11 -5.59 -14.00
C VAL A 43 -3.77 -4.22 -14.01
N ILE A 44 -3.56 -3.43 -12.96
CA ILE A 44 -4.01 -2.04 -12.85
C ILE A 44 -2.82 -1.15 -13.18
N GLU A 45 -3.03 -0.16 -14.05
CA GLU A 45 -2.03 0.87 -14.30
C GLU A 45 -1.84 1.72 -13.04
N GLY A 46 -0.60 1.83 -12.58
CA GLY A 46 -0.28 2.67 -11.43
C GLY A 46 -0.35 4.16 -11.79
N TYR A 47 0.06 5.00 -10.84
CA TYR A 47 0.03 6.46 -11.00
C TYR A 47 1.00 7.00 -12.08
N ALA A 48 1.90 6.16 -12.60
CA ALA A 48 2.90 6.50 -13.60
C ALA A 48 3.23 5.29 -14.48
N PRO A 49 3.78 5.47 -15.70
CA PRO A 49 4.06 4.36 -16.63
C PRO A 49 5.01 3.28 -16.10
N PHE A 50 5.85 3.62 -15.12
CA PHE A 50 6.77 2.68 -14.48
C PHE A 50 6.15 1.91 -13.32
N CYS A 51 4.88 2.14 -12.98
CA CYS A 51 4.20 1.57 -11.82
C CYS A 51 3.04 0.68 -12.28
N GLN A 52 3.02 -0.56 -11.81
CA GLN A 52 1.92 -1.49 -12.05
C GLN A 52 1.43 -2.10 -10.74
N LEU A 53 0.14 -2.39 -10.66
CA LEU A 53 -0.46 -3.11 -9.54
C LEU A 53 -0.99 -4.45 -10.06
N HIS A 54 -0.42 -5.53 -9.57
CA HIS A 54 -0.79 -6.89 -9.98
C HIS A 54 -1.82 -7.45 -9.01
N VAL A 55 -3.02 -7.78 -9.47
CA VAL A 55 -4.09 -8.25 -8.59
C VAL A 55 -4.10 -9.78 -8.54
N HIS A 56 -3.87 -10.36 -7.37
CA HIS A 56 -3.93 -11.80 -7.13
C HIS A 56 -4.99 -12.13 -6.09
N ARG A 57 -5.54 -13.34 -6.13
CA ARG A 57 -6.26 -13.89 -4.96
C ARG A 57 -5.29 -13.96 -3.81
N ASN A 58 -5.69 -13.56 -2.60
CA ASN A 58 -4.83 -13.70 -1.44
C ASN A 58 -4.63 -15.19 -1.12
N TRP A 59 -3.38 -15.67 -1.14
CA TRP A 59 -3.01 -17.04 -0.78
C TRP A 59 -2.40 -17.13 0.63
N THR A 60 -2.54 -16.07 1.42
CA THR A 60 -1.98 -15.94 2.78
C THR A 60 -3.08 -15.54 3.77
N SER A 61 -2.75 -15.46 5.06
CA SER A 61 -3.67 -14.95 6.09
C SER A 61 -3.62 -13.42 6.26
N THR A 62 -2.94 -12.69 5.37
CA THR A 62 -2.88 -11.22 5.46
C THR A 62 -4.27 -10.60 5.51
N ARG A 63 -4.39 -9.57 6.34
CA ARG A 63 -5.64 -8.87 6.62
C ARG A 63 -5.69 -7.54 5.90
N CYS A 64 -6.91 -7.08 5.63
CA CYS A 64 -7.14 -5.80 4.96
C CYS A 64 -6.40 -4.66 5.67
N LEU A 65 -5.74 -3.81 4.89
CA LEU A 65 -5.05 -2.63 5.42
C LEU A 65 -6.01 -1.57 5.97
N THR A 66 -7.26 -1.63 5.54
CA THR A 66 -8.34 -0.75 5.98
C THR A 66 -9.54 -1.56 6.45
N VAL A 67 -10.26 -1.03 7.44
CA VAL A 67 -11.53 -1.57 7.92
C VAL A 67 -12.66 -0.61 7.54
N PRO A 68 -13.80 -1.11 7.03
CA PRO A 68 -14.99 -0.30 6.80
C PRO A 68 -15.49 0.35 8.10
N ILE A 69 -15.88 1.62 8.03
CA ILE A 69 -16.50 2.35 9.13
C ILE A 69 -18.00 2.09 9.08
N THR A 70 -18.52 1.42 10.10
CA THR A 70 -19.94 1.11 10.28
C THR A 70 -20.51 1.85 11.49
N ALA A 71 -21.83 1.81 11.67
CA ALA A 71 -22.45 2.35 12.89
C ALA A 71 -21.90 1.68 14.16
N ASP A 72 -21.65 0.37 14.08
CA ASP A 72 -21.22 -0.44 15.23
C ASP A 72 -19.77 -0.19 15.63
N ASN A 73 -18.88 0.18 14.71
CA ASN A 73 -17.47 0.38 15.03
C ASN A 73 -17.01 1.85 15.04
N ARG A 74 -17.80 2.79 14.51
CA ARG A 74 -17.38 4.21 14.37
C ARG A 74 -16.84 4.82 15.66
N HIS A 75 -17.42 4.45 16.80
CA HIS A 75 -17.02 4.94 18.12
C HIS A 75 -15.63 4.45 18.58
N LEU A 76 -15.05 3.45 17.89
CA LEU A 76 -13.72 2.91 18.15
C LEU A 76 -12.62 3.61 17.34
N LEU A 77 -12.97 4.54 16.44
CA LEU A 77 -11.98 5.32 15.70
C LEU A 77 -11.09 6.10 16.66
N ARG A 78 -9.80 6.09 16.36
CA ARG A 78 -8.79 6.96 16.95
C ARG A 78 -8.35 8.00 15.95
N SER A 79 -7.86 9.11 16.46
CA SER A 79 -7.24 10.16 15.67
C SER A 79 -6.07 10.79 16.41
N GLY A 80 -5.17 11.40 15.64
CA GLY A 80 -3.97 12.03 16.15
C GLY A 80 -3.24 12.78 15.05
N TYR A 81 -2.28 13.61 15.46
CA TYR A 81 -1.36 14.27 14.53
C TYR A 81 -0.08 13.45 14.44
N GLU A 82 0.22 12.94 13.25
CA GLU A 82 1.36 12.04 13.03
C GLU A 82 2.20 12.50 11.84
N ALA A 83 3.53 12.48 12.02
CA ALA A 83 4.51 12.66 10.96
C ALA A 83 5.05 11.31 10.50
N ARG A 84 5.36 11.17 9.20
CA ARG A 84 5.95 9.92 8.66
C ARG A 84 7.44 9.78 9.01
N ASN A 85 8.12 10.88 9.25
CA ASN A 85 9.51 10.97 9.67
C ASN A 85 9.74 12.30 10.40
N THR A 86 10.94 12.53 10.92
CA THR A 86 11.28 13.72 11.71
C THR A 86 11.39 15.02 10.90
N GLN A 87 11.38 14.95 9.56
CA GLN A 87 11.50 16.10 8.67
C GLN A 87 10.13 16.60 8.20
N GLU A 88 9.08 15.78 8.31
CA GLU A 88 7.74 16.14 7.84
C GLU A 88 6.86 16.69 8.95
N LEU A 89 5.99 17.64 8.60
CA LEU A 89 4.96 18.15 9.52
C LEU A 89 3.95 17.04 9.88
N PRO A 90 3.51 16.97 11.14
CA PRO A 90 2.50 16.03 11.54
C PRO A 90 1.14 16.43 10.99
N VAL A 91 0.37 15.45 10.52
CA VAL A 91 -0.94 15.67 9.90
C VAL A 91 -2.01 14.88 10.64
N LEU A 92 -3.26 15.37 10.59
CA LEU A 92 -4.38 14.66 11.18
C LEU A 92 -4.60 13.34 10.44
N VAL A 93 -4.53 12.24 11.19
CA VAL A 93 -4.83 10.89 10.71
C VAL A 93 -5.88 10.24 11.60
N ARG A 94 -6.56 9.22 11.06
CA ARG A 94 -7.48 8.37 11.81
C ARG A 94 -7.26 6.90 11.49
N TRP A 95 -7.50 6.05 12.47
CA TRP A 95 -7.30 4.61 12.37
C TRP A 95 -8.23 3.86 13.32
N PHE A 96 -8.31 2.55 13.11
CA PHE A 96 -8.79 1.62 14.12
C PHE A 96 -7.63 0.94 14.83
N GLU A 97 -7.77 0.78 16.14
CA GLU A 97 -6.96 -0.08 17.01
C GLU A 97 -7.90 -0.97 17.81
N GLY A 98 -7.45 -2.17 18.19
CA GLY A 98 -8.27 -3.09 19.00
C GLY A 98 -9.50 -3.67 18.28
N VAL A 99 -9.61 -3.49 16.96
CA VAL A 99 -10.59 -4.17 16.11
C VAL A 99 -9.93 -5.26 15.27
N GLU A 100 -10.72 -6.23 14.85
CA GLU A 100 -10.27 -7.29 13.95
C GLU A 100 -10.51 -6.91 12.50
N SER A 101 -9.44 -6.70 11.73
CA SER A 101 -9.54 -6.51 10.28
C SER A 101 -9.83 -7.84 9.57
N PRO A 102 -10.74 -7.91 8.58
CA PRO A 102 -11.02 -9.15 7.86
C PRO A 102 -9.78 -9.65 7.09
N VAL A 103 -9.70 -10.96 6.87
CA VAL A 103 -8.71 -11.54 5.94
C VAL A 103 -8.97 -10.97 4.55
N ALA A 104 -7.91 -10.48 3.90
CA ALA A 104 -8.01 -9.90 2.58
C ALA A 104 -8.36 -10.98 1.56
N GLN A 105 -9.23 -10.64 0.60
CA GLN A 105 -9.56 -11.52 -0.52
C GLN A 105 -8.54 -11.42 -1.65
N TYR A 106 -7.86 -10.27 -1.74
CA TYR A 106 -6.87 -9.99 -2.76
C TYR A 106 -5.58 -9.45 -2.16
N MET A 107 -4.49 -9.83 -2.81
CA MET A 107 -3.15 -9.34 -2.57
C MET A 107 -2.70 -8.61 -3.82
N VAL A 108 -2.29 -7.36 -3.66
CA VAL A 108 -2.00 -6.44 -4.77
C VAL A 108 -0.57 -5.92 -4.67
N PRO A 109 0.46 -6.66 -5.13
CA PRO A 109 1.82 -6.15 -5.22
C PRO A 109 1.90 -4.91 -6.11
N ILE A 110 2.60 -3.90 -5.62
CA ILE A 110 2.94 -2.68 -6.34
C ILE A 110 4.34 -2.87 -6.91
N LEU A 111 4.45 -2.80 -8.22
CA LEU A 111 5.66 -3.10 -8.98
C LEU A 111 6.20 -1.84 -9.63
N TYR A 112 7.49 -1.58 -9.47
CA TYR A 112 8.22 -0.57 -10.24
C TYR A 112 9.11 -1.23 -11.29
N SER A 113 9.21 -0.60 -12.46
CA SER A 113 10.09 -1.07 -13.52
C SER A 113 11.56 -0.99 -13.09
N ARG A 114 12.38 -1.88 -13.65
CA ARG A 114 13.84 -1.87 -13.49
C ARG A 114 14.46 -0.48 -13.72
N ASP A 115 14.07 0.20 -14.79
CA ASP A 115 14.62 1.52 -15.15
C ASP A 115 14.31 2.58 -14.10
N GLN A 116 13.11 2.54 -13.52
CA GLN A 116 12.75 3.46 -12.45
C GLN A 116 13.55 3.17 -11.18
N LEU A 117 13.65 1.89 -10.80
CA LEU A 117 14.43 1.49 -9.62
C LEU A 117 15.92 1.83 -9.76
N ALA A 118 16.48 1.74 -10.97
CA ALA A 118 17.84 2.20 -11.26
C ALA A 118 17.99 3.72 -11.07
N LYS A 119 17.03 4.54 -11.52
CA LYS A 119 17.02 5.99 -11.28
C LYS A 119 16.92 6.35 -9.80
N GLU A 120 16.24 5.51 -9.01
CA GLU A 120 16.12 5.66 -7.55
C GLU A 120 17.33 5.09 -6.78
N GLY A 121 18.36 4.60 -7.47
CA GLY A 121 19.58 4.07 -6.85
C GLY A 121 19.45 2.66 -6.28
N ALA A 122 18.41 1.92 -6.66
CA ALA A 122 18.13 0.55 -6.23
C ALA A 122 18.01 -0.41 -7.43
N PRO A 123 19.06 -0.56 -8.26
CA PRO A 123 19.00 -1.37 -9.47
C PRO A 123 18.67 -2.84 -9.16
N ILE A 124 17.95 -3.48 -10.09
CA ILE A 124 17.56 -4.89 -10.05
C ILE A 124 17.85 -5.55 -11.40
N ASP A 125 18.05 -6.87 -11.39
CA ASP A 125 18.30 -7.64 -12.63
C ASP A 125 17.00 -8.08 -13.32
N ALA A 126 15.88 -8.14 -12.58
CA ALA A 126 14.57 -8.53 -13.10
C ALA A 126 13.84 -7.38 -13.79
N ASP A 127 12.73 -7.67 -14.48
CA ASP A 127 11.94 -6.66 -15.19
C ASP A 127 11.23 -5.70 -14.23
N TRP A 128 10.74 -6.23 -13.10
CA TRP A 128 9.96 -5.50 -12.11
C TRP A 128 10.42 -5.80 -10.68
N GLY A 129 10.38 -4.80 -9.82
CA GLY A 129 10.63 -4.92 -8.40
C GLY A 129 9.39 -4.60 -7.58
N VAL A 130 9.04 -5.48 -6.64
CA VAL A 130 7.98 -5.20 -5.65
C VAL A 130 8.47 -4.08 -4.73
N VAL A 131 7.74 -2.97 -4.68
CA VAL A 131 8.00 -1.82 -3.80
C VAL A 131 7.00 -1.69 -2.65
N GLY A 132 5.88 -2.41 -2.74
CA GLY A 132 4.86 -2.47 -1.71
C GLY A 132 3.80 -3.51 -2.05
N CYS A 133 2.81 -3.65 -1.18
CA CYS A 133 1.69 -4.56 -1.41
C CYS A 133 0.45 -4.04 -0.67
N LEU A 134 -0.71 -4.09 -1.32
CA LEU A 134 -2.00 -3.84 -0.68
C LEU A 134 -2.69 -5.16 -0.39
N TYR A 135 -3.44 -5.20 0.72
CA TYR A 135 -4.31 -6.31 1.08
C TYR A 135 -5.73 -5.78 1.13
N THR A 136 -6.59 -6.27 0.24
CA THR A 136 -7.89 -5.66 -0.05
C THR A 136 -9.02 -6.68 -0.05
N ALA A 137 -10.23 -6.22 0.28
CA ALA A 137 -11.45 -7.01 0.18
C ALA A 137 -11.93 -7.15 -1.28
N GLU A 138 -11.72 -6.10 -2.08
CA GLU A 138 -12.07 -6.02 -3.50
C GLU A 138 -10.82 -6.04 -4.38
N PRO A 139 -10.90 -6.43 -5.66
CA PRO A 139 -9.73 -6.57 -6.52
C PRO A 139 -9.10 -5.22 -6.92
N ASP A 140 -9.60 -4.09 -6.43
CA ASP A 140 -9.19 -2.73 -6.76
C ASP A 140 -8.05 -2.21 -5.86
N ASP A 141 -7.40 -1.13 -6.29
CA ASP A 141 -6.43 -0.42 -5.47
C ASP A 141 -7.11 0.33 -4.31
N ILE A 142 -6.32 0.70 -3.31
CA ILE A 142 -6.77 1.62 -2.27
C ILE A 142 -6.28 3.01 -2.70
N PRO A 143 -7.16 3.99 -2.96
CA PRO A 143 -6.72 5.33 -3.31
C PRO A 143 -5.90 5.90 -2.15
N MET A 144 -4.86 6.66 -2.47
CA MET A 144 -4.06 7.36 -1.46
C MET A 144 -4.97 8.15 -0.51
N ALA A 145 -4.67 8.17 0.79
CA ALA A 145 -5.40 9.01 1.75
C ALA A 145 -5.41 10.48 1.29
N PRO A 146 -6.52 11.24 1.49
CA PRO A 146 -6.63 12.61 1.00
C PRO A 146 -5.44 13.49 1.42
N ILE A 147 -4.97 13.32 2.66
CA ILE A 147 -3.81 14.03 3.19
C ILE A 147 -2.50 13.72 2.45
N THR A 148 -2.33 12.49 1.95
CA THR A 148 -1.17 12.13 1.12
C THR A 148 -1.21 12.87 -0.21
N MET A 149 -2.39 13.03 -0.82
CA MET A 149 -2.53 13.78 -2.05
C MET A 149 -2.26 15.27 -1.85
N LEU A 150 -2.74 15.85 -0.74
CA LEU A 150 -2.46 17.25 -0.39
C LEU A 150 -0.97 17.48 -0.15
N ARG A 151 -0.32 16.63 0.65
CA ARG A 151 1.12 16.71 0.90
C ARG A 151 1.93 16.57 -0.38
N ASN A 152 1.56 15.65 -1.27
CA ASN A 152 2.25 15.50 -2.56
C ASN A 152 2.26 16.80 -3.37
N ALA A 153 1.18 17.60 -3.30
CA ALA A 153 1.09 18.88 -3.96
C ALA A 153 1.89 20.02 -3.30
N LEU A 154 2.38 19.84 -2.07
CA LEU A 154 3.24 20.82 -1.38
C LEU A 154 4.70 20.81 -1.86
N GLY A 155 5.11 19.79 -2.62
CA GLY A 155 6.48 19.68 -3.13
C GLY A 155 7.41 18.88 -2.24
N VAL A 156 8.63 18.66 -2.74
CA VAL A 156 9.65 17.80 -2.11
C VAL A 156 10.15 18.33 -0.78
N GLU A 157 10.15 19.65 -0.59
CA GLU A 157 10.57 20.30 0.66
C GLU A 157 9.67 19.90 1.84
N GLU A 158 8.40 19.59 1.58
CA GLU A 158 7.40 19.16 2.57
C GLU A 158 7.16 17.63 2.54
N GLY A 159 8.09 16.86 1.95
CA GLY A 159 8.01 15.39 1.83
C GLY A 159 6.98 14.89 0.80
N GLY A 160 6.49 15.77 -0.08
CA GLY A 160 5.63 15.44 -1.21
C GLY A 160 6.40 15.06 -2.48
N SER A 161 5.68 14.60 -3.51
CA SER A 161 6.26 14.31 -4.83
C SER A 161 6.35 15.52 -5.77
N GLY A 162 5.68 16.64 -5.43
CA GLY A 162 5.53 17.81 -6.32
C GLY A 162 4.49 17.65 -7.41
N VAL A 163 3.74 16.54 -7.42
CA VAL A 163 2.67 16.30 -8.39
C VAL A 163 1.46 17.19 -8.06
N PRO A 164 0.92 17.97 -9.02
CA PRO A 164 -0.27 18.78 -8.80
C PRO A 164 -1.48 17.95 -8.34
N LEU A 165 -2.32 18.55 -7.50
CA LEU A 165 -3.50 17.88 -6.98
C LEU A 165 -4.54 17.63 -8.09
N ASP A 166 -4.79 16.35 -8.41
CA ASP A 166 -5.94 15.94 -9.20
C ASP A 166 -7.21 15.97 -8.33
N ARG A 167 -8.14 16.87 -8.68
CA ARG A 167 -9.39 17.07 -7.95
C ARG A 167 -10.36 15.89 -8.08
N GLU A 168 -10.35 15.16 -9.19
CA GLU A 168 -11.22 14.01 -9.37
C GLU A 168 -10.70 12.82 -8.56
N ALA A 169 -9.40 12.54 -8.66
CA ALA A 169 -8.75 11.53 -7.84
C ALA A 169 -8.89 11.83 -6.34
N TYR A 170 -8.79 13.11 -5.95
CA TYR A 170 -9.03 13.52 -4.57
C TYR A 170 -10.46 13.21 -4.10
N ARG A 171 -11.48 13.47 -4.93
CA ARG A 171 -12.88 13.13 -4.59
C ARG A 171 -13.10 11.63 -4.46
N ARG A 172 -12.49 10.82 -5.34
CA ARG A 172 -12.53 9.35 -5.24
C ARG A 172 -11.86 8.85 -3.95
N SER A 173 -10.72 9.44 -3.60
CA SER A 173 -10.05 9.20 -2.33
C SER A 173 -10.96 9.54 -1.15
N VAL A 174 -11.57 10.73 -1.12
CA VAL A 174 -12.50 11.12 -0.05
C VAL A 174 -13.67 10.14 0.07
N ALA A 175 -14.30 9.75 -1.03
CA ALA A 175 -15.43 8.81 -1.00
C ALA A 175 -15.05 7.46 -0.37
N PHE A 176 -13.86 6.94 -0.71
CA PHE A 176 -13.34 5.71 -0.10
C PHE A 176 -13.02 5.91 1.38
N TRP A 177 -12.24 6.94 1.71
CA TRP A 177 -11.73 7.17 3.05
C TRP A 177 -12.78 7.69 4.02
N GLU A 178 -13.90 8.25 3.55
CA GLU A 178 -15.05 8.60 4.38
C GLU A 178 -15.65 7.37 5.08
N HIS A 179 -15.60 6.22 4.39
CA HIS A 179 -16.18 4.94 4.80
C HIS A 179 -15.13 3.90 5.23
N ASN A 180 -13.85 4.25 5.28
CA ASN A 180 -12.76 3.34 5.65
C ASN A 180 -11.74 4.03 6.56
N ALA A 181 -11.09 3.27 7.43
CA ALA A 181 -9.95 3.75 8.20
C ALA A 181 -8.82 2.70 8.20
N ASN A 182 -7.58 3.17 8.31
CA ASN A 182 -6.42 2.28 8.42
C ASN A 182 -6.56 1.36 9.63
N TRP A 183 -6.15 0.11 9.48
CA TRP A 183 -6.08 -0.84 10.58
C TRP A 183 -4.68 -0.82 11.20
N ARG A 184 -4.63 -0.70 12.53
CA ARG A 184 -3.41 -0.87 13.32
C ARG A 184 -3.60 -2.06 14.26
N PRO A 185 -2.84 -3.15 14.05
CA PRO A 185 -2.96 -4.37 14.84
C PRO A 185 -2.49 -4.22 16.27
#